data_AF-A0A9E0H938-F1
#
_entry.id   AF-A0A9E0H938-F1
#
_cell.length_a   1.000
_cell.length_b   1.000
_cell.length_c   1.000
_cell.angle_alpha   90.00
_cell.angle_beta   90.00
_cell.angle_gamma   90.00
#
_symmetry.space_group_name_H-M   'P 1'
#
loop_
_entity.id
_entity.type
_entity.pdbx_description
1 polymer ?
#
loop_
_entity_poly.entity_id
_entity_poly.type
_entity_poly.pdbx_seq_one_letter_code
_entity_poly.pdbx_strand_id
1 'polypeptide(L)'
;MRRPGAVGVLGLALVASLAANLYLARRAPSPAAAPAPSAPSAAPRAEVPICREATPPRPAAAPDPTAPCEAQLATAVTALAEAEEELERIRSPRDLFERRTTEDPETEARVAAVLTGVFADAPDGVVHDLECRGDVCRLEIVQPAGLHWSQWSEALQSGPSRTQFARMMFTSGAPRQDPISGEALQVEQVHVRVADQRDATSRRLLETLVRTYNDSAEVAACKRDHPTPGWLALRIELAPAARTFQYQAGGDLPSRPGGRCLIAELERRIAELAPQVTPDLPGGVFHLRLEVP
;
A
#
# COMPACT_ATOMS: atom_id res chain seq x y z
N MET A 1 54.75 -20.51 14.83
CA MET A 1 54.81 -19.18 15.50
C MET A 1 53.40 -18.58 15.50
N ARG A 2 52.68 -18.64 16.64
CA ARG A 2 51.32 -18.07 16.79
C ARG A 2 51.45 -16.69 17.46
N ARG A 3 50.93 -15.64 16.82
CA ARG A 3 50.85 -14.27 17.37
C ARG A 3 49.56 -14.11 18.18
N PRO A 4 49.61 -13.82 19.49
CA PRO A 4 48.47 -13.31 20.23
C PRO A 4 48.50 -11.78 20.19
N GLY A 5 47.37 -11.10 19.93
CA GLY A 5 47.37 -9.64 20.04
C GLY A 5 46.18 -8.84 19.53
N ALA A 6 45.20 -9.44 18.85
CA ALA A 6 44.12 -8.66 18.22
C ALA A 6 42.83 -8.49 19.05
N VAL A 7 42.61 -9.31 20.09
CA VAL A 7 41.31 -9.33 20.80
C VAL A 7 41.21 -8.28 21.92
N GLY A 8 42.34 -7.80 22.45
CA GLY A 8 42.34 -6.84 23.57
C GLY A 8 41.98 -5.39 23.20
N VAL A 9 42.23 -4.99 21.95
CA VAL A 9 42.10 -3.57 21.53
C VAL A 9 40.65 -3.19 21.20
N LEU A 10 39.85 -4.14 20.70
CA LEU A 10 38.44 -3.87 20.37
C LEU A 10 37.55 -3.72 21.62
N GLY A 11 37.86 -4.44 22.71
CA GLY A 11 37.09 -4.35 23.96
C GLY A 11 37.19 -2.99 24.66
N LEU A 12 38.36 -2.35 24.60
CA LEU A 12 38.60 -1.05 25.24
C LEU A 12 37.92 0.13 24.50
N ALA A 13 37.80 0.06 23.17
CA ALA A 13 37.15 1.10 22.37
C ALA A 13 35.62 1.16 22.61
N LEU A 14 34.97 0.01 22.79
CA LEU A 14 33.53 -0.07 23.05
C LEU A 14 33.16 0.49 24.44
N VAL A 15 33.99 0.23 25.45
CA VAL A 15 33.76 0.73 26.82
C VAL A 15 33.95 2.26 26.90
N ALA A 16 34.93 2.81 26.18
CA ALA A 16 35.15 4.26 26.12
C ALA A 16 34.00 5.01 25.43
N SER A 17 33.41 4.44 24.37
CA SER A 17 32.30 5.06 23.63
C SER A 17 31.00 5.09 24.45
N LEU A 18 30.72 4.04 25.22
CA LEU A 18 29.56 4.01 26.13
C LEU A 18 29.69 5.03 27.27
N ALA A 19 30.89 5.17 27.86
CA ALA A 19 31.13 6.15 28.91
C ALA A 19 30.99 7.61 28.42
N ALA A 20 31.46 7.91 27.19
CA ALA A 20 31.33 9.23 26.60
C ALA A 20 29.88 9.63 26.32
N ASN A 21 29.07 8.70 25.80
CA ASN A 21 27.65 8.96 25.52
C ASN A 21 26.83 9.15 26.80
N LEU A 22 27.10 8.36 27.85
CA LEU A 22 26.44 8.51 29.16
C LEU A 22 26.81 9.82 29.86
N TYR A 23 28.05 10.29 29.69
CA TYR A 23 28.49 11.57 30.24
C TYR A 23 27.82 12.77 29.55
N LEU A 24 27.64 12.72 28.23
CA LEU A 24 26.96 13.77 27.48
C LEU A 24 25.46 13.83 27.77
N ALA A 25 24.80 12.67 27.91
CA ALA A 25 23.38 12.61 28.27
C ALA A 25 23.09 13.16 29.67
N ARG A 26 24.03 13.03 30.62
CA ARG A 26 23.89 13.56 31.99
C ARG A 26 24.17 15.06 32.13
N ARG A 27 24.80 15.69 31.15
CA ARG A 27 25.16 17.12 31.20
C ARG A 27 24.32 18.03 30.30
N ALA A 28 23.36 17.50 29.55
CA ALA A 28 22.46 18.33 28.78
C ALA A 28 21.62 19.22 29.72
N PRO A 29 21.76 20.56 29.64
CA PRO A 29 20.94 21.47 30.45
C PRO A 29 19.49 21.40 29.98
N SER A 30 18.55 21.35 30.94
CA SER A 30 17.12 21.47 30.69
C SER A 30 16.86 22.76 29.89
N PRO A 31 16.13 22.71 28.76
CA PRO A 31 15.82 23.92 28.02
C PRO A 31 14.93 24.82 28.89
N ALA A 32 15.47 25.99 29.24
CA ALA A 32 14.74 27.03 29.95
C ALA A 32 13.55 27.51 29.09
N ALA A 33 12.37 27.60 29.70
CA ALA A 33 11.17 28.12 29.08
C ALA A 33 11.40 29.58 28.64
N ALA A 34 11.31 29.84 27.33
CA ALA A 34 11.28 31.19 26.80
C ALA A 34 9.90 31.82 27.04
N PRO A 35 9.82 33.12 27.42
CA PRO A 35 8.55 33.80 27.60
C PRO A 35 7.89 34.12 26.25
N ALA A 36 6.58 33.88 26.16
CA ALA A 36 5.76 34.10 24.98
C ALA A 36 5.58 35.61 24.67
N PRO A 37 5.66 36.04 23.40
CA PRO A 37 5.20 37.36 22.99
C PRO A 37 3.67 37.37 22.78
N SER A 38 3.04 38.45 23.25
CA SER A 38 1.61 38.74 23.19
C SER A 38 1.05 38.77 21.75
N ALA A 39 -0.10 38.13 21.55
CA ALA A 39 -0.79 38.04 20.28
C ALA A 39 -1.52 39.35 19.88
N PRO A 40 -1.53 39.73 18.59
CA PRO A 40 -2.62 40.48 18.00
C PRO A 40 -3.71 39.53 17.49
N SER A 41 -4.94 39.85 17.86
CA SER A 41 -6.20 39.24 17.45
C SER A 41 -6.30 38.99 15.94
N ALA A 42 -6.49 37.73 15.54
CA ALA A 42 -6.81 37.32 14.18
C ALA A 42 -7.96 36.30 14.18
N ALA A 43 -8.84 36.45 13.19
CA ALA A 43 -10.09 35.74 12.88
C ALA A 43 -10.09 34.20 13.08
N PRO A 44 -11.26 33.56 13.24
CA PRO A 44 -11.36 32.13 13.53
C PRO A 44 -10.79 31.31 12.37
N ARG A 45 -9.60 30.75 12.58
CA ARG A 45 -9.03 29.73 11.70
C ARG A 45 -9.68 28.40 12.03
N ALA A 46 -10.20 27.74 10.99
CA ALA A 46 -10.62 26.35 11.06
C ALA A 46 -9.47 25.51 11.63
N GLU A 47 -9.77 24.76 12.69
CA GLU A 47 -8.84 23.83 13.32
C GLU A 47 -8.40 22.79 12.29
N VAL A 48 -7.15 22.89 11.86
CA VAL A 48 -6.45 21.80 11.18
C VAL A 48 -6.30 20.69 12.21
N PRO A 49 -6.80 19.47 11.98
CA PRO A 49 -6.62 18.38 12.92
C PRO A 49 -5.12 18.11 13.05
N ILE A 50 -4.59 18.43 14.23
CA ILE A 50 -3.23 18.10 14.64
C ILE A 50 -3.11 16.59 14.50
N CYS A 51 -2.11 16.15 13.70
CA CYS A 51 -1.68 14.76 13.67
C CYS A 51 -1.43 14.30 15.10
N ARG A 52 -2.35 13.53 15.66
CA ARG A 52 -2.10 12.75 16.86
C ARG A 52 -0.97 11.81 16.51
N GLU A 53 0.15 12.02 17.18
CA GLU A 53 1.27 11.09 17.23
C GLU A 53 0.70 9.69 17.49
N ALA A 54 0.83 8.81 16.48
CA ALA A 54 0.36 7.45 16.56
C ALA A 54 1.07 6.81 17.77
N THR A 55 0.29 6.41 18.76
CA THR A 55 0.81 5.61 19.87
C THR A 55 1.53 4.40 19.26
N PRO A 56 2.80 4.14 19.60
CA PRO A 56 3.49 2.97 19.07
C PRO A 56 2.63 1.73 19.36
N PRO A 57 2.52 0.78 18.41
CA PRO A 57 1.75 -0.43 18.64
C PRO A 57 2.26 -1.08 19.93
N ARG A 58 1.31 -1.38 20.82
CA ARG A 58 1.58 -2.06 22.09
C ARG A 58 2.44 -3.29 21.77
N PRO A 59 3.60 -3.47 22.42
CA PRO A 59 4.37 -4.69 22.23
C PRO A 59 3.45 -5.87 22.54
N ALA A 60 3.50 -6.90 21.67
CA ALA A 60 2.75 -8.14 21.84
C ALA A 60 2.84 -8.59 23.31
N ALA A 61 1.71 -9.04 23.86
CA ALA A 61 1.60 -9.39 25.26
C ALA A 61 2.78 -10.29 25.66
N ALA A 62 3.60 -9.82 26.60
CA ALA A 62 4.72 -10.60 27.09
C ALA A 62 4.20 -11.96 27.57
N PRO A 63 4.90 -13.07 27.27
CA PRO A 63 4.46 -14.40 27.67
C PRO A 63 4.28 -14.45 29.18
N ASP A 64 3.19 -15.08 29.64
CA ASP A 64 2.89 -15.23 31.06
C ASP A 64 4.03 -16.04 31.73
N PRO A 65 4.79 -15.44 32.66
CA PRO A 65 5.96 -16.09 33.25
C PRO A 65 5.59 -17.31 34.11
N THR A 66 4.31 -17.52 34.39
CA THR A 66 3.81 -18.67 35.18
C THR A 66 3.38 -19.87 34.34
N ALA A 67 3.31 -19.72 33.01
CA ALA A 67 2.99 -20.83 32.12
C ALA A 67 4.13 -21.88 32.10
N PRO A 68 3.83 -23.18 31.91
CA PRO A 68 4.87 -24.18 31.72
C PRO A 68 5.78 -23.81 30.54
N CYS A 69 7.07 -24.13 30.64
CA CYS A 69 8.10 -23.73 29.66
C CYS A 69 7.73 -24.07 28.21
N GLU A 70 7.03 -25.20 28.00
CA GLU A 70 6.55 -25.64 26.68
C GLU A 70 5.48 -24.71 26.10
N ALA A 71 4.57 -24.20 26.94
CA ALA A 71 3.56 -23.22 26.52
C ALA A 71 4.20 -21.85 26.22
N GLN A 72 5.21 -21.45 27.01
CA GLN A 72 5.96 -20.20 26.74
C GLN A 72 6.73 -20.29 25.41
N LEU A 73 7.35 -21.44 25.10
CA LEU A 73 8.03 -21.66 23.84
C LEU A 73 7.05 -21.63 22.66
N ALA A 74 5.89 -22.29 22.77
CA ALA A 74 4.87 -22.25 21.73
C ALA A 74 4.37 -20.83 21.45
N THR A 75 4.06 -20.05 22.50
CA THR A 75 3.67 -18.64 22.35
C THR A 75 4.78 -17.80 21.72
N ALA A 76 6.04 -17.99 22.11
CA ALA A 76 7.16 -17.26 21.54
C ALA A 76 7.37 -17.59 20.05
N VAL A 77 7.21 -18.86 19.66
CA VAL A 77 7.28 -19.28 18.25
C VAL A 77 6.16 -18.66 17.43
N THR A 78 4.92 -18.65 17.94
CA THR A 78 3.80 -17.99 17.26
C THR A 78 4.04 -16.49 17.13
N ALA A 79 4.47 -15.82 18.20
CA ALA A 79 4.74 -14.38 18.17
C ALA A 79 5.90 -14.03 17.22
N LEU A 80 6.92 -14.88 17.13
CA LEU A 80 8.01 -14.70 16.16
C LEU A 80 7.50 -14.85 14.73
N ALA A 81 6.70 -15.87 14.44
CA ALA A 81 6.12 -16.07 13.12
C ALA A 81 5.23 -14.89 12.70
N GLU A 82 4.38 -14.39 13.61
CA GLU A 82 3.55 -13.20 13.38
C GLU A 82 4.41 -11.94 13.13
N ALA A 83 5.47 -11.75 13.90
CA ALA A 83 6.38 -10.62 13.72
C ALA A 83 7.17 -10.68 12.40
N GLU A 84 7.58 -11.89 11.99
CA GLU A 84 8.25 -12.11 10.71
C GLU A 84 7.30 -11.84 9.52
N GLU A 85 6.05 -12.29 9.62
CA GLU A 85 5.01 -12.00 8.63
C GLU A 85 4.73 -10.50 8.55
N GLU A 86 4.61 -9.81 9.69
CA GLU A 86 4.43 -8.36 9.74
C GLU A 86 5.60 -7.63 9.07
N LEU A 87 6.83 -8.05 9.36
CA LEU A 87 8.04 -7.48 8.77
C LEU A 87 8.05 -7.68 7.24
N GLU A 88 7.75 -8.87 6.75
CA GLU A 88 7.61 -9.13 5.31
C GLU A 88 6.50 -8.29 4.68
N ARG A 89 5.40 -8.06 5.39
CA ARG A 89 4.31 -7.20 4.94
C ARG A 89 4.73 -5.74 4.82
N ILE A 90 5.57 -5.21 5.72
CA ILE A 90 5.97 -3.79 5.69
C ILE A 90 7.26 -3.51 4.90
N ARG A 91 8.05 -4.53 4.56
CA ARG A 91 9.27 -4.38 3.75
C ARG A 91 8.99 -3.70 2.41
N SER A 92 10.00 -2.94 1.95
CA SER A 92 9.93 -2.30 0.64
C SER A 92 10.03 -3.35 -0.47
N PRO A 93 9.37 -3.16 -1.63
CA PRO A 93 9.53 -4.06 -2.77
C PRO A 93 10.99 -4.25 -3.19
N ARG A 94 11.81 -3.21 -3.10
CA ARG A 94 13.25 -3.30 -3.37
C ARG A 94 13.96 -4.28 -2.43
N ASP A 95 13.75 -4.14 -1.12
CA ASP A 95 14.41 -5.03 -0.15
C ASP A 95 13.96 -6.49 -0.32
N LEU A 96 12.69 -6.71 -0.68
CA LEU A 96 12.17 -8.04 -0.99
C LEU A 96 12.82 -8.63 -2.24
N PHE A 97 12.98 -7.82 -3.29
CA PHE A 97 13.63 -8.25 -4.53
C PHE A 97 15.08 -8.70 -4.29
N GLU A 98 15.86 -7.92 -3.54
CA GLU A 98 17.27 -8.23 -3.24
C GLU A 98 17.43 -9.48 -2.37
N ARG A 99 16.45 -9.77 -1.50
CA ARG A 99 16.47 -10.96 -0.64
C ARG A 99 16.06 -12.23 -1.37
N ARG A 100 15.34 -12.11 -2.47
CA ARG A 100 14.88 -13.25 -3.25
C ARG A 100 15.90 -13.58 -4.31
N THR A 101 16.11 -14.87 -4.50
CA THR A 101 17.11 -15.41 -5.42
C THR A 101 16.50 -16.28 -6.50
N THR A 102 15.24 -16.69 -6.35
CA THR A 102 14.55 -17.59 -7.28
C THR A 102 13.80 -16.76 -8.30
N GLU A 103 14.16 -16.93 -9.57
CA GLU A 103 13.41 -16.38 -10.72
C GLU A 103 12.00 -16.95 -10.77
N ASP A 104 11.04 -16.14 -11.19
CA ASP A 104 9.65 -16.56 -11.38
C ASP A 104 9.15 -16.15 -12.78
N PRO A 105 9.37 -17.01 -13.79
CA PRO A 105 9.02 -16.71 -15.18
C PRO A 105 7.51 -16.62 -15.42
N GLU A 106 6.69 -17.27 -14.58
CA GLU A 106 5.22 -17.20 -14.71
C GLU A 106 4.72 -15.81 -14.26
N THR A 107 5.23 -15.33 -13.13
CA THR A 107 4.96 -13.96 -12.68
C THR A 107 5.51 -12.93 -13.66
N GLU A 108 6.70 -13.17 -14.22
CA GLU A 108 7.28 -12.29 -15.24
C GLU A 108 6.41 -12.18 -16.48
N ALA A 109 5.99 -13.31 -17.06
CA ALA A 109 5.11 -13.32 -18.23
C ALA A 109 3.78 -12.59 -17.96
N ARG A 110 3.22 -12.76 -16.76
CA ARG A 110 1.99 -12.07 -16.34
C ARG A 110 2.19 -10.56 -16.27
N VAL A 111 3.29 -10.10 -15.67
CA VAL A 111 3.60 -8.67 -15.54
C VAL A 111 3.95 -8.07 -16.90
N ALA A 112 4.71 -8.77 -17.74
CA ALA A 112 5.05 -8.34 -19.10
C ALA A 112 3.80 -8.06 -19.95
N ALA A 113 2.74 -8.87 -19.83
CA ALA A 113 1.47 -8.62 -20.51
C ALA A 113 0.80 -7.30 -20.06
N VAL A 114 0.93 -6.92 -18.79
CA VAL A 114 0.45 -5.63 -18.26
C VAL A 114 1.31 -4.49 -18.82
N LEU A 115 2.63 -4.66 -18.80
CA LEU A 115 3.58 -3.65 -19.29
C LEU A 115 3.44 -3.35 -20.77
N THR A 116 3.02 -4.33 -21.57
CA THR A 116 2.71 -4.12 -22.99
C THR A 116 1.68 -3.00 -23.18
N GLY A 117 0.66 -2.93 -22.33
CA GLY A 117 -0.33 -1.84 -22.37
C GLY A 117 0.20 -0.51 -21.83
N VAL A 118 1.06 -0.56 -20.81
CA VAL A 118 1.66 0.64 -20.19
C VAL A 118 2.57 1.37 -21.18
N PHE A 119 3.37 0.63 -21.94
CA PHE A 119 4.36 1.17 -22.87
C PHE A 119 3.89 1.18 -24.32
N ALA A 120 2.61 0.89 -24.60
CA ALA A 120 2.05 0.87 -25.95
C ALA A 120 2.23 2.22 -26.67
N ASP A 121 2.06 3.31 -25.93
CA ASP A 121 2.18 4.70 -26.42
C ASP A 121 3.44 5.40 -25.88
N ALA A 122 4.45 4.64 -25.47
CA ALA A 122 5.69 5.22 -24.95
C ALA A 122 6.44 5.98 -26.06
N PRO A 123 7.05 7.15 -25.76
CA PRO A 123 7.87 7.88 -26.72
C PRO A 123 9.02 7.02 -27.27
N ASP A 124 9.45 7.34 -28.48
CA ASP A 124 10.63 6.73 -29.08
C ASP A 124 11.86 6.87 -28.16
N GLY A 125 12.66 5.81 -28.08
CA GLY A 125 13.85 5.75 -27.23
C GLY A 125 13.59 5.29 -25.79
N VAL A 126 12.32 5.10 -25.38
CA VAL A 126 12.02 4.44 -24.11
C VAL A 126 12.15 2.92 -24.27
N VAL A 127 13.08 2.32 -23.54
CA VAL A 127 13.30 0.88 -23.49
C VAL A 127 13.09 0.42 -22.05
N HIS A 128 12.54 -0.77 -21.86
CA HIS A 128 12.38 -1.33 -20.53
C HIS A 128 12.79 -2.80 -20.49
N ASP A 129 13.21 -3.25 -19.31
CA ASP A 129 13.57 -4.62 -18.99
C ASP A 129 12.91 -5.04 -17.68
N LEU A 130 12.48 -6.29 -17.60
CA LEU A 130 11.70 -6.82 -16.48
C LEU A 130 12.40 -8.07 -15.93
N GLU A 131 12.59 -8.09 -14.61
CA GLU A 131 13.07 -9.26 -13.89
C GLU A 131 12.13 -9.53 -12.72
N CYS A 132 11.61 -10.75 -12.59
CA CYS A 132 10.77 -11.14 -11.45
C CYS A 132 11.40 -12.23 -10.57
N ARG A 133 11.29 -12.05 -9.25
CA ARG A 133 11.74 -12.99 -8.22
C ARG A 133 10.60 -13.29 -7.24
N GLY A 134 9.88 -14.37 -7.50
CA GLY A 134 8.58 -14.66 -6.85
C GLY A 134 7.55 -13.56 -7.15
N ASP A 135 6.75 -13.16 -6.15
CA ASP A 135 5.76 -12.06 -6.28
C ASP A 135 6.34 -10.63 -6.35
N VAL A 136 7.64 -10.45 -6.58
CA VAL A 136 8.27 -9.11 -6.65
C VAL A 136 9.07 -9.00 -7.94
N CYS A 137 8.88 -7.89 -8.66
CA CYS A 137 9.57 -7.62 -9.91
C CYS A 137 10.31 -6.29 -9.87
N ARG A 138 11.41 -6.21 -10.62
CA ARG A 138 12.15 -5.00 -10.93
C ARG A 138 11.97 -4.70 -12.42
N LEU A 139 11.44 -3.53 -12.70
CA LEU A 139 11.35 -2.93 -14.03
C LEU A 139 12.45 -1.87 -14.14
N GLU A 140 13.43 -2.08 -15.01
CA GLU A 140 14.42 -1.08 -15.39
C GLU A 140 13.93 -0.36 -16.65
N ILE A 141 13.89 0.97 -16.63
CA ILE A 141 13.41 1.81 -17.73
C ILE A 141 14.57 2.73 -18.11
N VAL A 142 14.91 2.73 -19.38
CA VAL A 142 15.95 3.58 -19.96
C VAL A 142 15.30 4.51 -20.96
N GLN A 143 15.55 5.80 -20.84
CA GLN A 143 14.95 6.81 -21.71
C GLN A 143 15.92 7.96 -21.98
N PRO A 144 15.78 8.67 -23.12
CA PRO A 144 16.46 9.94 -23.36
C PRO A 144 16.35 10.93 -22.19
N ALA A 145 17.46 11.59 -21.86
CA ALA A 145 17.48 12.62 -20.84
C ALA A 145 16.59 13.81 -21.26
N GLY A 146 15.67 14.22 -20.38
CA GLY A 146 14.72 15.32 -20.64
C GLY A 146 13.33 14.88 -21.10
N LEU A 147 13.10 13.58 -21.34
CA LEU A 147 11.74 13.04 -21.47
C LEU A 147 10.99 13.17 -20.15
N HIS A 148 9.71 13.56 -20.26
CA HIS A 148 8.90 13.82 -19.08
C HIS A 148 8.48 12.49 -18.42
N TRP A 149 8.82 12.33 -17.14
CA TRP A 149 8.52 11.15 -16.31
C TRP A 149 7.03 10.73 -16.41
N SER A 150 6.10 11.68 -16.50
CA SER A 150 4.69 11.43 -16.20
C SER A 150 4.02 10.34 -17.04
N GLN A 151 4.31 10.20 -18.34
CA GLN A 151 3.46 9.41 -19.25
C GLN A 151 3.40 7.91 -18.88
N TRP A 152 4.53 7.20 -18.88
CA TRP A 152 4.55 5.78 -18.53
C TRP A 152 4.31 5.55 -17.02
N SER A 153 4.74 6.50 -16.18
CA SER A 153 4.59 6.36 -14.72
C SER A 153 3.14 6.48 -14.26
N GLU A 154 2.34 7.29 -14.94
CA GLU A 154 0.92 7.45 -14.67
C GLU A 154 0.16 6.20 -15.15
N ALA A 155 0.53 5.66 -16.32
CA ALA A 155 -0.02 4.40 -16.83
C ALA A 155 0.30 3.20 -15.90
N LEU A 156 1.50 3.15 -15.30
CA LEU A 156 1.85 2.16 -14.27
C LEU A 156 0.99 2.29 -13.00
N GLN A 157 0.57 3.51 -12.66
CA GLN A 157 -0.15 3.81 -11.42
C GLN A 157 -1.68 3.83 -11.57
N SER A 158 -2.17 3.70 -12.80
CA SER A 158 -3.59 3.78 -13.13
C SER A 158 -4.09 2.50 -13.82
N GLY A 159 -5.39 2.47 -14.10
CA GLY A 159 -6.02 1.43 -14.91
C GLY A 159 -5.76 -0.01 -14.42
N PRO A 160 -5.57 -0.98 -15.35
CA PRO A 160 -5.31 -2.38 -15.01
C PRO A 160 -4.04 -2.62 -14.19
N SER A 161 -3.04 -1.73 -14.26
CA SER A 161 -1.79 -1.84 -13.49
C SER A 161 -2.03 -1.71 -11.99
N ARG A 162 -2.92 -0.78 -11.60
CA ARG A 162 -3.37 -0.63 -10.20
C ARG A 162 -3.96 -1.92 -9.67
N THR A 163 -4.64 -2.67 -10.53
CA THR A 163 -5.11 -4.07 -10.49
C THR A 163 -4.16 -5.16 -10.03
N GLN A 164 -2.94 -5.05 -10.54
CA GLN A 164 -1.99 -6.14 -10.59
C GLN A 164 -0.83 -5.91 -9.63
N PHE A 165 -0.59 -4.66 -9.26
CA PHE A 165 0.47 -4.29 -8.33
C PHE A 165 -0.13 -3.95 -6.95
N ALA A 166 0.31 -4.67 -5.93
CA ALA A 166 -0.06 -4.44 -4.54
C ALA A 166 0.73 -3.26 -3.95
N ARG A 167 2.01 -3.12 -4.33
CA ARG A 167 2.89 -2.02 -3.94
C ARG A 167 3.87 -1.70 -5.03
N MET A 168 4.30 -0.44 -5.09
CA MET A 168 5.30 0.04 -6.04
C MET A 168 6.27 1.00 -5.36
N MET A 169 7.51 1.01 -5.81
CA MET A 169 8.56 1.91 -5.39
C MET A 169 9.35 2.36 -6.62
N PHE A 170 9.52 3.67 -6.78
CA PHE A 170 10.27 4.28 -7.87
C PHE A 170 11.62 4.78 -7.35
N THR A 171 12.68 4.53 -8.09
CA THR A 171 14.03 4.98 -7.78
C THR A 171 14.78 5.35 -9.05
N SER A 172 15.39 6.54 -9.06
CA SER A 172 16.28 6.92 -10.15
C SER A 172 17.61 6.17 -10.05
N GLY A 173 18.02 5.57 -11.15
CA GLY A 173 19.32 4.94 -11.34
C GLY A 173 20.40 5.96 -11.69
N ALA A 174 21.63 5.47 -11.81
CA ALA A 174 22.72 6.31 -12.31
C ALA A 174 22.47 6.68 -13.78
N PRO A 175 22.65 7.96 -14.17
CA PRO A 175 22.61 8.36 -15.58
C PRO A 175 23.60 7.53 -16.41
N ARG A 176 23.19 7.21 -17.63
CA ARG A 176 24.01 6.47 -18.61
C ARG A 176 24.22 7.32 -19.84
N GLN A 177 25.14 6.88 -20.70
CA GLN A 177 25.26 7.38 -22.07
C GLN A 177 25.08 6.22 -23.02
N ASP A 178 24.36 6.44 -24.12
CA ASP A 178 24.34 5.49 -25.22
C ASP A 178 25.76 5.38 -25.80
N PRO A 179 26.39 4.19 -25.79
CA PRO A 179 27.75 4.01 -26.29
C PRO A 179 27.90 4.25 -27.80
N ILE A 180 26.81 4.25 -28.56
CA ILE A 180 26.84 4.44 -30.03
C ILE A 180 26.59 5.90 -30.39
N SER A 181 25.49 6.49 -29.90
CA SER A 181 25.10 7.86 -30.26
C SER A 181 25.74 8.94 -29.37
N GLY A 182 26.21 8.58 -28.17
CA GLY A 182 26.65 9.52 -27.14
C GLY A 182 25.51 10.26 -26.43
N GLU A 183 24.25 9.89 -26.71
CA GLU A 183 23.08 10.49 -26.08
C GLU A 183 23.06 10.24 -24.56
N ALA A 184 22.67 11.26 -23.79
CA ALA A 184 22.49 11.11 -22.36
C ALA A 184 21.18 10.36 -22.06
N LEU A 185 21.27 9.32 -21.25
CA LEU A 185 20.15 8.46 -20.88
C LEU A 185 19.86 8.56 -19.38
N GLN A 186 18.59 8.63 -19.05
CA GLN A 186 18.09 8.48 -17.69
C GLN A 186 17.66 7.03 -17.47
N VAL A 187 18.02 6.49 -16.31
CA VAL A 187 17.61 5.15 -15.88
C VAL A 187 16.67 5.30 -14.70
N GLU A 188 15.50 4.70 -14.78
CA GLU A 188 14.54 4.59 -13.69
C GLU A 188 14.35 3.11 -13.34
N GLN A 189 14.21 2.83 -12.05
CA GLN A 189 13.93 1.49 -11.56
C GLN A 189 12.63 1.51 -10.77
N VAL A 190 11.71 0.64 -11.17
CA VAL A 190 10.43 0.46 -10.49
C VAL A 190 10.41 -0.93 -9.90
N HIS A 191 10.33 -1.01 -8.58
CA HIS A 191 10.15 -2.28 -7.88
C HIS A 191 8.68 -2.43 -7.54
N VAL A 192 8.06 -3.51 -8.03
CA VAL A 192 6.64 -3.79 -7.83
C VAL A 192 6.47 -5.08 -7.07
N ARG A 193 5.57 -5.08 -6.08
CA ARG A 193 5.03 -6.33 -5.53
C ARG A 193 3.75 -6.65 -6.28
N VAL A 194 3.73 -7.79 -6.94
CA VAL A 194 2.59 -8.31 -7.68
C VAL A 194 1.54 -8.78 -6.67
N ALA A 195 0.28 -8.41 -6.90
CA ALA A 195 -0.82 -8.87 -6.07
C ALA A 195 -1.01 -10.39 -6.24
N ASP A 196 -1.37 -11.10 -5.17
CA ASP A 196 -1.88 -12.47 -5.27
C ASP A 196 -3.07 -12.46 -6.26
N GLN A 197 -3.16 -13.47 -7.12
CA GLN A 197 -4.20 -13.53 -8.13
C GLN A 197 -5.61 -13.51 -7.52
N ARG A 198 -5.77 -14.06 -6.32
CA ARG A 198 -7.01 -14.04 -5.54
C ARG A 198 -7.29 -12.64 -4.98
N ASP A 199 -6.27 -11.93 -4.50
CA ASP A 199 -6.39 -10.51 -4.10
C ASP A 199 -6.83 -9.65 -5.30
N ALA A 200 -6.17 -9.83 -6.45
CA ALA A 200 -6.49 -9.11 -7.68
C ALA A 200 -7.92 -9.43 -8.16
N THR A 201 -8.37 -10.67 -8.01
CA THR A 201 -9.74 -11.08 -8.36
C THR A 201 -10.78 -10.47 -7.42
N SER A 202 -10.53 -10.50 -6.11
CA SER A 202 -11.39 -9.90 -5.09
C SER A 202 -11.56 -8.40 -5.31
N ARG A 203 -10.44 -7.70 -5.57
CA ARG A 203 -10.46 -6.28 -5.91
C ARG A 203 -11.22 -5.99 -7.20
N ARG A 204 -11.00 -6.78 -8.26
CA ARG A 204 -11.71 -6.62 -9.54
C ARG A 204 -13.21 -6.81 -9.39
N LEU A 205 -13.66 -7.75 -8.55
CA LEU A 205 -15.07 -7.96 -8.26
C LEU A 205 -15.69 -6.74 -7.56
N LEU A 206 -15.03 -6.21 -6.52
CA LEU A 206 -15.48 -5.00 -5.83
C LEU A 206 -15.52 -3.77 -6.75
N GLU A 207 -14.47 -3.56 -7.54
CA GLU A 207 -14.41 -2.45 -8.50
C GLU A 207 -15.48 -2.60 -9.59
N THR A 208 -15.73 -3.82 -10.06
CA THR A 208 -16.77 -4.08 -11.06
C THR A 208 -18.14 -3.77 -10.49
N LEU A 209 -18.46 -4.23 -9.27
CA LEU A 209 -19.72 -3.91 -8.60
C LEU A 209 -19.93 -2.39 -8.48
N VAL A 210 -18.92 -1.67 -7.99
CA VAL A 210 -19.02 -0.21 -7.79
C VAL A 210 -19.17 0.52 -9.13
N ARG A 211 -18.38 0.14 -10.14
CA ARG A 211 -18.44 0.74 -11.48
C ARG A 211 -19.80 0.51 -12.14
N THR A 212 -20.25 -0.75 -12.22
CA THR A 212 -21.53 -1.06 -12.88
C THR A 212 -22.73 -0.46 -12.15
N TYR A 213 -22.63 -0.33 -10.83
CA TYR A 213 -23.63 0.38 -10.03
C TYR A 213 -23.63 1.90 -10.31
N ASN A 214 -22.47 2.56 -10.28
CA ASN A 214 -22.39 4.00 -10.55
C ASN A 214 -22.82 4.37 -11.99
N ASP A 215 -22.49 3.52 -12.95
CA ASP A 215 -22.77 3.73 -14.38
C ASP A 215 -24.17 3.24 -14.79
N SER A 216 -24.96 2.71 -13.85
CA SER A 216 -26.29 2.15 -14.14
C SER A 216 -27.30 3.25 -14.53
N ALA A 217 -28.02 3.00 -15.62
CA ALA A 217 -29.14 3.83 -16.06
C ALA A 217 -30.29 3.86 -15.03
N GLU A 218 -30.45 2.77 -14.27
CA GLU A 218 -31.43 2.64 -13.19
C GLU A 218 -31.03 3.43 -11.95
N VAL A 219 -29.75 3.48 -11.59
CA VAL A 219 -29.26 4.42 -10.56
C VAL A 219 -29.54 5.87 -10.98
N ALA A 220 -29.28 6.22 -12.24
CA ALA A 220 -29.62 7.54 -12.76
C ALA A 220 -31.15 7.79 -12.73
N ALA A 221 -31.97 6.79 -13.05
CA ALA A 221 -33.42 6.89 -12.97
C ALA A 221 -33.90 7.09 -11.52
N CYS A 222 -33.39 6.33 -10.55
CA CYS A 222 -33.69 6.51 -9.13
C CYS A 222 -33.44 7.95 -8.65
N LYS A 223 -32.34 8.56 -9.09
CA LYS A 223 -32.00 9.97 -8.74
C LYS A 223 -33.00 10.96 -9.36
N ARG A 224 -33.44 10.73 -10.60
CA ARG A 224 -34.42 11.59 -11.28
C ARG A 224 -35.83 11.46 -10.71
N ASP A 225 -36.27 10.23 -10.45
CA ASP A 225 -37.63 9.93 -9.99
C ASP A 225 -37.83 10.26 -8.51
N HIS A 226 -36.72 10.39 -7.76
CA HIS A 226 -36.70 10.76 -6.34
C HIS A 226 -35.67 11.86 -6.06
N PRO A 227 -35.93 13.13 -6.46
CA PRO A 227 -34.98 14.23 -6.38
C PRO A 227 -34.86 14.81 -4.97
N THR A 228 -34.89 13.98 -3.93
CA THR A 228 -34.71 14.44 -2.55
C THR A 228 -33.23 14.65 -2.30
N PRO A 229 -32.79 15.88 -1.98
CA PRO A 229 -31.37 16.14 -1.74
C PRO A 229 -30.87 15.34 -0.54
N GLY A 230 -29.64 14.86 -0.64
CA GLY A 230 -28.99 14.13 0.43
C GLY A 230 -27.83 13.28 -0.05
N TRP A 231 -27.30 12.47 0.85
CA TRP A 231 -26.21 11.54 0.55
C TRP A 231 -26.49 10.14 1.09
N LEU A 232 -25.97 9.17 0.37
CA LEU A 232 -25.95 7.76 0.72
C LEU A 232 -24.49 7.33 0.83
N ALA A 233 -24.06 6.89 2.01
CA ALA A 233 -22.78 6.20 2.16
C ALA A 233 -23.02 4.70 2.23
N LEU A 234 -22.19 3.96 1.50
CA LEU A 234 -22.20 2.51 1.44
C LEU A 234 -20.82 2.02 1.84
N ARG A 235 -20.78 1.17 2.85
CA ARG A 235 -19.64 0.27 3.10
C ARG A 235 -20.00 -1.07 2.50
N ILE A 236 -19.29 -1.48 1.46
CA ILE A 236 -19.49 -2.75 0.76
C ILE A 236 -18.35 -3.66 1.13
N GLU A 237 -18.66 -4.89 1.53
CA GLU A 237 -17.69 -5.90 1.94
C GLU A 237 -17.85 -7.15 1.08
N LEU A 238 -16.76 -7.62 0.48
CA LEU A 238 -16.73 -8.95 -0.13
C LEU A 238 -16.68 -9.96 1.01
N ALA A 239 -17.68 -10.86 1.07
CA ALA A 239 -17.82 -11.89 2.10
C ALA A 239 -17.68 -13.30 1.47
N PRO A 240 -16.45 -13.78 1.23
CA PRO A 240 -16.17 -15.08 0.58
C PRO A 240 -16.86 -16.26 1.25
N ALA A 241 -16.88 -16.29 2.58
CA ALA A 241 -17.52 -17.35 3.36
C ALA A 241 -19.04 -17.44 3.11
N ALA A 242 -19.68 -16.29 2.87
CA ALA A 242 -21.10 -16.19 2.53
C ALA A 242 -21.36 -16.23 1.01
N ARG A 243 -20.30 -16.34 0.19
CA ARG A 243 -20.35 -16.33 -1.29
C ARG A 243 -21.14 -15.16 -1.86
N THR A 244 -20.98 -13.98 -1.26
CA THR A 244 -21.74 -12.79 -1.64
C THR A 244 -21.00 -11.52 -1.22
N PHE A 245 -21.62 -10.39 -1.49
CA PHE A 245 -21.25 -9.09 -0.95
C PHE A 245 -22.21 -8.75 0.19
N GLN A 246 -21.67 -8.19 1.26
CA GLN A 246 -22.44 -7.56 2.32
C GLN A 246 -22.34 -6.05 2.17
N TYR A 247 -23.35 -5.31 2.63
CA TYR A 247 -23.27 -3.86 2.64
C TYR A 247 -23.89 -3.28 3.89
N GLN A 248 -23.39 -2.11 4.28
CA GLN A 248 -23.96 -1.27 5.32
C GLN A 248 -24.22 0.11 4.72
N ALA A 249 -25.49 0.55 4.80
CA ALA A 249 -25.91 1.87 4.34
C ALA A 249 -25.95 2.87 5.50
N GLY A 250 -25.48 4.09 5.24
CA GLY A 250 -25.53 5.24 6.14
C GLY A 250 -25.85 6.54 5.39
N GLY A 251 -25.98 7.63 6.13
CA GLY A 251 -26.41 8.93 5.60
C GLY A 251 -27.89 9.22 5.82
N ASP A 252 -28.41 10.22 5.13
CA ASP A 252 -29.78 10.73 5.31
C ASP A 252 -30.76 10.21 4.25
N LEU A 253 -30.26 9.60 3.18
CA LEU A 253 -31.07 8.96 2.14
C LEU A 253 -31.55 7.52 2.41
N PRO A 254 -30.86 6.62 3.16
CA PRO A 254 -31.21 5.20 3.20
C PRO A 254 -32.68 4.88 3.53
N SER A 255 -33.30 5.67 4.41
CA SER A 255 -34.70 5.50 4.82
C SER A 255 -35.72 6.19 3.89
N ARG A 256 -35.25 7.03 2.96
CA ARG A 256 -36.08 7.79 2.02
C ARG A 256 -36.34 6.99 0.74
N PRO A 257 -37.39 7.32 -0.03
CA PRO A 257 -37.70 6.62 -1.29
C PRO A 257 -36.51 6.54 -2.25
N GLY A 258 -35.79 7.65 -2.46
CA GLY A 258 -34.60 7.68 -3.32
C GLY A 258 -33.48 6.76 -2.84
N GLY A 259 -33.16 6.75 -1.53
CA GLY A 259 -32.14 5.84 -1.00
C GLY A 259 -32.55 4.38 -1.06
N ARG A 260 -33.84 4.06 -0.83
CA ARG A 260 -34.34 2.68 -1.00
C ARG A 260 -34.27 2.21 -2.44
N CYS A 261 -34.57 3.07 -3.42
CA CYS A 261 -34.40 2.78 -4.85
C CYS A 261 -32.93 2.48 -5.17
N LEU A 262 -32.02 3.34 -4.71
CA LEU A 262 -30.58 3.17 -4.88
C LEU A 262 -30.05 1.88 -4.23
N ILE A 263 -30.53 1.53 -3.03
CA ILE A 263 -30.14 0.30 -2.33
C ILE A 263 -30.68 -0.94 -3.06
N ALA A 264 -31.92 -0.93 -3.53
CA ALA A 264 -32.50 -2.04 -4.28
C ALA A 264 -31.70 -2.32 -5.58
N GLU A 265 -31.24 -1.26 -6.24
CA GLU A 265 -30.37 -1.41 -7.42
C GLU A 265 -29.00 -1.99 -7.06
N LEU A 266 -28.42 -1.60 -5.91
CA LEU A 266 -27.18 -2.21 -5.42
C LEU A 266 -27.36 -3.71 -5.16
N GLU A 267 -28.44 -4.08 -4.46
CA GLU A 267 -28.77 -5.48 -4.17
C GLU A 267 -28.91 -6.32 -5.44
N ARG A 268 -29.51 -5.76 -6.49
CA ARG A 268 -29.60 -6.42 -7.80
C ARG A 268 -28.22 -6.70 -8.38
N ARG A 269 -27.30 -5.72 -8.37
CA ARG A 269 -25.92 -5.91 -8.85
C ARG A 269 -25.12 -6.89 -8.01
N ILE A 270 -25.34 -6.89 -6.69
CA ILE A 270 -24.76 -7.89 -5.79
C ILE A 270 -25.22 -9.29 -6.20
N ALA A 271 -26.52 -9.49 -6.45
CA ALA A 271 -27.05 -10.78 -6.88
C ALA A 271 -26.49 -11.24 -8.23
N GLU A 272 -26.28 -10.32 -9.18
CA GLU A 272 -25.65 -10.60 -10.48
C GLU A 272 -24.19 -11.06 -10.35
N LEU A 273 -23.43 -10.48 -9.42
CA LEU A 273 -22.00 -10.78 -9.23
C LEU A 273 -21.72 -11.89 -8.20
N ALA A 274 -22.66 -12.19 -7.31
CA ALA A 274 -22.49 -13.21 -6.26
C ALA A 274 -22.00 -14.59 -6.77
N PRO A 275 -22.44 -15.11 -7.95
CA PRO A 275 -21.92 -16.37 -8.47
C PRO A 275 -20.41 -16.41 -8.75
N GLN A 276 -19.77 -15.25 -8.87
CA GLN A 276 -18.33 -15.13 -9.09
C GLN A 276 -17.52 -15.10 -7.78
N VAL A 277 -18.20 -15.04 -6.62
CA VAL A 277 -17.56 -15.02 -5.31
C VAL A 277 -17.34 -16.45 -4.83
N THR A 278 -16.07 -16.86 -4.77
CA THR A 278 -15.68 -18.19 -4.28
C THR A 278 -15.10 -18.12 -2.85
N PRO A 279 -15.19 -19.20 -2.04
CA PRO A 279 -14.75 -19.17 -0.63
C PRO A 279 -13.24 -18.99 -0.42
N ASP A 280 -12.44 -19.24 -1.44
CA ASP A 280 -10.98 -19.12 -1.45
C ASP A 280 -10.48 -17.69 -1.71
N LEU A 281 -11.39 -16.78 -2.09
CA LEU A 281 -11.06 -15.37 -2.26
C LEU A 281 -10.79 -14.70 -0.91
N PRO A 282 -9.83 -13.77 -0.85
CA PRO A 282 -9.66 -12.87 0.28
C PRO A 282 -10.84 -11.89 0.38
N GLY A 283 -11.19 -11.51 1.62
CA GLY A 283 -12.18 -10.47 1.86
C GLY A 283 -11.68 -9.09 1.43
N GLY A 284 -12.58 -8.11 1.34
CA GLY A 284 -12.21 -6.74 1.01
C GLY A 284 -13.34 -5.77 1.31
N VAL A 285 -12.99 -4.52 1.60
CA VAL A 285 -13.96 -3.47 1.95
C VAL A 285 -13.79 -2.28 1.01
N PHE A 286 -14.90 -1.75 0.53
CA PHE A 286 -14.98 -0.55 -0.29
C PHE A 286 -15.96 0.45 0.33
N HIS A 287 -15.62 1.74 0.24
CA HIS A 287 -16.48 2.83 0.71
C HIS A 287 -16.92 3.68 -0.49
N LEU A 288 -18.22 3.82 -0.67
CA LEU A 288 -18.83 4.62 -1.72
C LEU A 288 -19.72 5.69 -1.09
N ARG A 289 -19.62 6.93 -1.59
CA ARG A 289 -20.52 8.03 -1.24
C ARG A 289 -21.22 8.50 -2.51
N LEU A 290 -22.54 8.49 -2.49
CA LEU A 290 -23.39 9.02 -3.54
C LEU A 290 -24.08 10.28 -3.06
N GLU A 291 -24.12 11.29 -3.92
CA GLU A 291 -24.87 12.51 -3.69
C GLU A 291 -26.04 12.58 -4.67
N VAL A 292 -27.19 12.96 -4.13
CA VAL A 292 -28.39 13.31 -4.91
C VAL A 292 -28.55 14.82 -4.78
N PRO A 293 -28.37 15.57 -5.88
CA PRO A 293 -28.49 17.03 -5.86
C PRO A 293 -29.94 17.49 -5.63
#